data_AF-A0A842NYE9-F1
#
_entry.id   AF-A0A842NYE9-F1
#
_cell.length_a   1.000
_cell.length_b   1.000
_cell.length_c   1.000
_cell.angle_alpha   90.00
_cell.angle_beta   90.00
_cell.angle_gamma   90.00
#
_symmetry.space_group_name_H-M   'P 1'
#
loop_
_entity.id
_entity.type
_entity.pdbx_description
1 polymer ?
#
loop_
_entity_poly.entity_id
_entity_poly.type
_entity_poly.pdbx_seq_one_letter_code
_entity_poly.pdbx_strand_id
1 'polypeptide(L)' 'MTKNIGIKVNEPKRECEDRNCPFHGGLSIRGKLFDG' A
#
# COMPACT_ATOMS: atom_id res chain seq x y z
N MET A 1 -2.50 -7.51 8.77
CA MET A 1 -2.70 -6.13 9.26
C MET A 1 -2.37 -5.15 8.14
N THR A 2 -3.33 -4.30 7.78
CA THR A 2 -3.18 -3.28 6.73
C THR A 2 -2.44 -2.05 7.25
N LYS A 3 -1.39 -1.59 6.54
CA LYS A 3 -0.66 -0.37 6.88
C LYS A 3 -1.31 0.85 6.22
N ASN A 4 -1.27 1.98 6.92
CA ASN A 4 -1.60 3.27 6.32
C ASN A 4 -0.45 3.70 5.40
N ILE A 5 -0.73 3.79 4.10
CA ILE A 5 0.27 4.14 3.07
C ILE A 5 0.38 5.65 2.80
N GLY A 6 -0.33 6.49 3.58
CA GLY A 6 -0.28 7.95 3.45
C GLY A 6 -1.08 8.51 2.27
N ILE A 7 -1.91 7.69 1.62
CA ILE A 7 -2.76 8.08 0.48
C ILE A 7 -4.21 7.71 0.83
N LYS A 8 -5.17 8.56 0.46
CA LYS A 8 -6.60 8.28 0.66
C LYS A 8 -7.09 7.29 -0.39
N VAL A 9 -6.94 5.99 -0.12
CA VAL A 9 -7.46 4.90 -0.93
C VAL A 9 -8.16 3.87 -0.05
N ASN A 10 -9.06 3.08 -0.63
CA ASN A 10 -9.71 2.00 0.08
C ASN A 10 -8.71 0.91 0.44
N GLU A 11 -8.81 0.41 1.67
CA GLU A 11 -7.99 -0.68 2.14
C GLU A 11 -8.27 -1.98 1.36
N PRO A 12 -7.26 -2.83 1.13
CA PRO A 12 -7.46 -4.12 0.51
C PRO A 12 -8.33 -5.02 1.40
N LYS A 13 -9.26 -5.75 0.78
CA LYS A 13 -10.16 -6.70 1.47
C LYS A 13 -9.46 -8.01 1.86
N ARG A 14 -8.29 -8.29 1.29
CA ARG A 14 -7.53 -9.53 1.46
C ARG A 14 -6.12 -9.21 1.90
N GLU A 15 -5.62 -10.04 2.81
CA GLU A 15 -4.22 -10.01 3.22
C GLU A 15 -3.35 -10.76 2.20
N CYS A 16 -2.10 -10.33 2.05
CA CYS A 16 -1.11 -11.02 1.22
C CYS A 16 0.26 -11.01 1.89
N GLU A 17 1.06 -12.05 1.62
CA GLU A 17 2.41 -12.23 2.18
C GLU A 17 3.53 -11.62 1.32
N ASP A 18 3.16 -10.83 0.31
CA ASP A 18 4.12 -10.21 -0.60
C ASP A 18 4.94 -9.12 0.12
N ARG A 19 6.27 -9.29 0.12
CA ARG A 19 7.23 -8.37 0.75
C ARG A 19 7.19 -6.95 0.15
N ASN A 20 6.82 -6.86 -1.12
CA ASN A 20 6.71 -5.62 -1.89
C ASN A 20 5.29 -5.07 -1.92
N CYS A 21 4.32 -5.68 -1.21
CA CYS A 21 2.99 -5.11 -1.08
C CYS A 21 3.07 -3.76 -0.32
N PRO A 22 2.49 -2.68 -0.85
CA PRO A 22 2.48 -1.40 -0.14
C PRO A 22 1.68 -1.43 1.16
N PHE A 23 0.65 -2.29 1.24
CA PHE A 23 -0.24 -2.39 2.40
C PHE A 23 0.22 -3.38 3.47
N HIS A 24 0.71 -4.55 3.08
CA HIS A 24 1.08 -5.63 4.02
C HIS A 24 2.60 -5.79 4.17
N GLY A 25 3.36 -5.43 3.13
CA GLY A 25 4.81 -5.60 3.05
C GLY A 25 5.62 -4.50 3.74
N GLY A 26 6.91 -4.48 3.45
CA GLY A 26 7.85 -3.48 3.97
C GLY A 26 8.06 -2.28 3.05
N LEU A 27 7.40 -2.28 1.88
CA LEU A 27 7.62 -1.27 0.84
C LEU A 27 7.10 0.10 1.28
N SER A 28 7.98 1.11 1.28
CA SER A 28 7.60 2.49 1.59
C SER A 28 7.24 3.23 0.31
N ILE A 29 6.04 3.83 0.24
CA ILE A 29 5.63 4.68 -0.89
C ILE A 29 6.15 6.11 -0.68
N ARG A 30 6.82 6.68 -1.68
CA ARG A 30 7.31 8.08 -1.70
C ARG A 30 7.27 8.59 -3.15
N GLY A 31 7.24 9.92 -3.33
CA GLY A 31 7.32 10.55 -4.64
C GLY A 31 6.01 11.19 -5.10
N LYS A 32 5.79 11.24 -6.42
CA LYS A 32 4.59 11.84 -7.03
C LYS A 32 3.56 10.73 -7.33
N LEU A 33 2.29 11.05 -7.10
CA LEU A 33 1.18 10.22 -7.54
C LEU A 33 0.76 10.66 -8.94
N PHE A 34 0.64 9.71 -9.85
CA PHE A 34 0.12 9.92 -11.19
C PHE A 34 -1.18 9.13 -11.31
N ASP A 35 -2.22 9.75 -11.88
CA ASP A 35 -3.42 9.05 -12.31
C ASP A 35 -3.45 8.98 -13.85
N GLY A 36 -4.12 7.96 -14.38
CA GLY A 36 -4.24 7.69 -15.81
C GLY A 36 -5.34 6.68 -16.10
#